data_AF-A0A7V9ENI3-F1
#
_entry.id   AF-A0A7V9ENI3-F1
#
_cell.length_a   1.000
_cell.length_b   1.000
_cell.length_c   1.000
_cell.angle_alpha   90.00
_cell.angle_beta   90.00
_cell.angle_gamma   90.00
#
_symmetry.space_group_name_H-M   'P 1'
#
loop_
_entity.id
_entity.type
_entity.pdbx_description
1 polymer ?
#
loop_
_entity_poly.entity_id
_entity_poly.type
_entity_poly.pdbx_seq_one_letter_code
_entity_poly.pdbx_strand_id
1 'polypeptide(L)'
;MSETHKNYLHDLGAELRDRALKAKEQAQKARGTSDEQFERGRAFAYYEVVSLMESEAKTFELPPEDLHLEGFDADRDLMGLG
;
A
#
# COMPACT_ATOMS: atom_id res chain seq x y z
N MET A 1 -7.09 12.10 -18.65
CA MET A 1 -5.62 11.91 -18.54
C MET A 1 -5.11 11.32 -19.84
N SER A 2 -3.82 11.50 -20.21
CA SER A 2 -3.29 10.68 -21.30
C SER A 2 -3.18 9.22 -20.83
N GLU A 3 -3.28 8.27 -21.77
CA GLU A 3 -3.14 6.83 -21.49
C GLU A 3 -1.87 6.51 -20.69
N THR A 4 -0.78 7.25 -20.93
CA THR A 4 0.49 7.09 -20.19
C THR A 4 0.36 7.38 -18.69
N HIS A 5 -0.33 8.44 -18.29
CA HIS A 5 -0.48 8.77 -16.87
C HIS A 5 -1.38 7.77 -16.15
N LYS A 6 -2.44 7.30 -16.83
CA LYS A 6 -3.32 6.27 -16.30
C LYS A 6 -2.58 4.94 -16.09
N ASN A 7 -1.83 4.49 -17.10
CA ASN A 7 -1.04 3.27 -17.01
C ASN A 7 0.05 3.38 -15.93
N TYR A 8 0.71 4.55 -15.82
CA TYR A 8 1.68 4.79 -14.77
C TYR A 8 1.07 4.67 -13.36
N LEU A 9 -0.11 5.28 -13.13
CA LEU A 9 -0.78 5.20 -11.83
C LEU A 9 -1.23 3.78 -11.50
N HIS A 10 -1.79 3.06 -12.48
CA HIS A 10 -2.17 1.66 -12.34
C HIS A 10 -0.96 0.80 -11.96
N ASP A 11 0.16 0.90 -12.69
CA ASP A 11 1.36 0.11 -12.43
C ASP A 11 2.02 0.48 -11.10
N LEU A 12 2.03 1.77 -10.76
CA LEU A 12 2.56 2.25 -9.48
C LEU A 12 1.76 1.70 -8.30
N GLY A 13 0.43 1.72 -8.39
CA GLY A 13 -0.42 1.18 -7.33
C GLY A 13 -0.25 -0.33 -7.15
N ALA A 14 -0.10 -1.08 -8.25
CA ALA A 14 0.22 -2.51 -8.20
C ALA A 14 1.56 -2.78 -7.48
N GLU A 15 2.61 -2.02 -7.83
CA GLU A 15 3.94 -2.15 -7.21
C GLU A 15 3.92 -1.76 -5.73
N LEU A 16 3.22 -0.68 -5.36
CA LEU A 16 3.11 -0.25 -3.97
C LEU A 16 2.33 -1.25 -3.11
N ARG A 17 1.25 -1.82 -3.64
CA ARG A 17 0.49 -2.88 -2.98
C ARG A 17 1.36 -4.10 -2.68
N ASP A 18 2.07 -4.61 -3.69
CA ASP A 18 2.96 -5.76 -3.52
C ASP A 18 4.09 -5.48 -2.51
N ARG A 19 4.72 -4.30 -2.59
CA ARG A 19 5.75 -3.88 -1.63
C ARG A 19 5.21 -3.71 -0.22
N ALA A 20 4.02 -3.18 -0.05
CA ALA A 20 3.38 -3.01 1.25
C ALA A 20 3.09 -4.36 1.92
N LEU A 21 2.54 -5.31 1.16
CA LEU A 21 2.31 -6.68 1.64
C LEU A 21 3.61 -7.38 2.03
N LYS A 22 4.65 -7.28 1.19
CA LYS A 22 5.99 -7.81 1.52
C LYS A 22 6.58 -7.18 2.78
N ALA A 23 6.45 -5.86 2.94
CA ALA A 23 6.92 -5.16 4.14
C ALA A 23 6.19 -5.63 5.40
N LYS A 24 4.86 -5.85 5.34
CA LYS A 24 4.09 -6.46 6.43
C LYS A 24 4.63 -7.85 6.78
N GLU A 25 4.84 -8.71 5.80
CA GLU A 25 5.39 -10.05 6.04
C GLU A 25 6.79 -10.00 6.67
N GLN A 26 7.64 -9.09 6.21
CA GLN A 26 9.00 -8.93 6.73
C GLN A 26 8.98 -8.40 8.17
N ALA A 27 8.08 -7.47 8.50
CA ALA A 27 7.85 -7.02 9.87
C ALA A 27 7.38 -8.17 10.78
N GLN A 28 6.54 -9.08 10.27
CA GLN A 28 6.13 -10.27 11.03
C GLN A 28 7.29 -11.23 11.26
N LYS A 29 8.13 -11.46 10.24
CA LYS A 29 9.32 -12.33 10.31
C LYS A 29 10.42 -11.78 11.20
N ALA A 30 10.54 -10.45 11.31
CA ALA A 30 11.57 -9.77 12.11
C ALA A 30 11.25 -9.67 13.61
N ARG A 31 10.08 -10.15 14.06
CA ARG A 31 9.72 -10.12 15.49
C ARG A 31 10.75 -10.86 16.34
N GLY A 32 11.25 -10.19 17.37
CA GLY A 32 12.28 -10.73 18.27
C GLY A 32 13.71 -10.73 17.69
N THR A 33 13.93 -10.18 16.50
CA THR A 33 15.28 -10.00 15.92
C THR A 33 15.79 -8.58 16.15
N SER A 34 17.06 -8.32 15.80
CA SER A 34 17.63 -6.97 15.81
C SER A 34 16.93 -6.00 14.85
N ASP A 35 16.27 -6.54 13.82
CA ASP A 35 15.72 -5.77 12.71
C ASP A 35 14.25 -5.40 12.92
N GLU A 36 13.63 -5.88 14.02
CA GLU A 36 12.20 -5.71 14.30
C GLU A 36 11.74 -4.26 14.14
N GLN A 37 12.47 -3.31 14.73
CA GLN A 37 12.07 -1.90 14.72
C GLN A 37 12.10 -1.30 13.31
N PHE A 38 13.13 -1.64 12.54
CA PHE A 38 13.30 -1.14 11.18
C PHE A 38 12.22 -1.70 10.26
N GLU A 39 12.01 -3.02 10.30
CA GLU A 39 11.03 -3.71 9.46
C GLU A 39 9.61 -3.29 9.80
N ARG A 40 9.31 -3.10 11.09
CA ARG A 40 8.03 -2.53 11.53
C ARG A 40 7.84 -1.10 11.01
N GLY A 41 8.87 -0.25 11.13
CA GLY A 41 8.83 1.12 10.60
C GLY A 41 8.60 1.17 9.09
N ARG A 42 9.24 0.26 8.34
CA ARG A 42 9.02 0.13 6.90
C ARG A 42 7.60 -0.28 6.55
N ALA A 43 7.02 -1.24 7.27
CA ALA A 43 5.62 -1.62 7.08
C ALA A 43 4.66 -0.46 7.33
N PHE A 44 4.87 0.32 8.40
CA PHE A 44 4.09 1.53 8.68
C PHE A 44 4.23 2.61 7.60
N ALA A 45 5.43 2.80 7.05
CA ALA A 45 5.64 3.77 5.98
C ALA A 45 4.86 3.40 4.71
N TYR A 46 4.80 2.11 4.35
CA TYR A 46 3.98 1.66 3.22
C TYR A 46 2.49 1.79 3.50
N TYR A 47 2.04 1.49 4.73
CA TYR A 47 0.66 1.75 5.14
C TYR A 47 0.28 3.21 4.91
N GLU A 48 1.10 4.16 5.38
CA GLU A 48 0.82 5.60 5.21
C GLU A 48 0.72 6.00 3.73
N VAL A 49 1.63 5.51 2.88
CA VAL A 49 1.63 5.82 1.44
C VAL A 49 0.38 5.27 0.76
N VAL A 50 -0.02 4.02 1.04
CA VAL A 50 -1.19 3.42 0.40
C VAL A 50 -2.49 4.04 0.92
N SER A 51 -2.59 4.30 2.22
CA SER A 51 -3.73 5.01 2.80
C SER A 51 -3.90 6.41 2.22
N LEU A 52 -2.80 7.13 1.99
CA LEU A 52 -2.83 8.42 1.31
C LEU A 52 -3.35 8.26 -0.13
N MET A 53 -2.86 7.27 -0.88
CA MET A 53 -3.35 7.01 -2.24
C MET A 53 -4.84 6.69 -2.27
N GLU A 54 -5.36 5.87 -1.35
CA GLU A 54 -6.79 5.56 -1.25
C GLU A 54 -7.61 6.82 -0.91
N SER A 55 -7.11 7.68 -0.04
CA SER A 55 -7.76 8.94 0.34
C SER A 55 -7.83 9.93 -0.82
N GLU A 56 -6.72 10.10 -1.54
CA GLU A 56 -6.65 10.95 -2.73
C GLU A 56 -7.53 10.38 -3.85
N ALA A 57 -7.54 9.06 -4.05
CA ALA A 57 -8.41 8.40 -5.03
C ALA A 57 -9.90 8.72 -4.78
N LYS A 58 -10.34 8.61 -3.52
CA LYS A 58 -11.70 9.00 -3.11
C LYS A 58 -11.97 10.48 -3.38
N THR A 59 -11.00 11.35 -3.07
CA THR A 59 -11.11 12.81 -3.25
C THR A 59 -11.24 13.22 -4.72
N PHE A 60 -10.52 12.54 -5.61
CA PHE A 60 -10.53 12.80 -7.05
C PHE A 60 -11.52 11.92 -7.83
N GLU A 61 -12.38 11.16 -7.13
CA GLU A 61 -13.34 10.23 -7.74
C GLU A 61 -12.68 9.23 -8.71
N LEU A 62 -11.44 8.81 -8.40
CA LEU A 62 -10.71 7.81 -9.16
C LEU A 62 -11.20 6.41 -8.77
N PRO A 63 -11.64 5.59 -9.74
CA PRO A 63 -11.97 4.19 -9.48
C PRO A 63 -10.75 3.43 -8.94
N PRO A 64 -10.90 2.54 -7.93
CA PRO A 64 -9.79 1.73 -7.41
C PRO A 64 -9.09 0.89 -8.49
N GLU A 65 -9.82 0.45 -9.51
CA GLU A 65 -9.30 -0.32 -10.64
C GLU A 65 -8.28 0.48 -11.46
N ASP A 66 -8.40 1.81 -11.50
CA ASP A 66 -7.45 2.69 -12.18
C ASP A 66 -6.12 2.82 -11.40
N LEU A 67 -6.10 2.37 -10.14
CA LEU A 67 -4.93 2.35 -9.25
C LEU A 67 -4.47 0.93 -8.90
N HIS A 68 -5.09 -0.11 -9.45
CA HIS A 68 -4.82 -1.51 -9.06
C HIS A 68 -5.05 -1.81 -7.56
N LEU A 69 -5.96 -1.05 -6.95
CA LEU A 69 -6.34 -1.16 -5.53
C LEU A 69 -7.73 -1.78 -5.34
N GLU A 70 -8.30 -2.42 -6.38
CA GLU A 70 -9.58 -3.07 -6.28
C GLU A 70 -9.60 -4.16 -5.20
N GLY A 71 -10.59 -4.04 -4.30
CA GLY A 71 -10.74 -4.93 -3.15
C GLY A 71 -9.65 -4.80 -2.08
N PHE A 72 -8.68 -3.90 -2.24
CA PHE A 72 -7.65 -3.60 -1.25
C PHE A 72 -8.16 -2.56 -0.25
N ASP A 73 -7.77 -2.73 1.01
CA ASP A 73 -8.04 -1.78 2.09
C ASP A 73 -6.81 -1.72 3.00
N ALA A 74 -6.15 -0.56 3.07
CA ALA A 74 -4.90 -0.43 3.80
C ALA A 74 -5.02 -0.75 5.31
N ASP A 75 -6.13 -0.37 5.95
CA ASP A 75 -6.38 -0.65 7.37
C ASP A 75 -6.51 -2.15 7.62
N ARG A 76 -7.34 -2.84 6.84
CA ARG A 76 -7.57 -4.28 6.96
C ARG A 76 -6.35 -5.08 6.52
N ASP A 77 -5.84 -4.80 5.34
CA ASP A 77 -4.87 -5.65 4.66
C ASP A 77 -3.44 -5.41 5.15
N LEU A 78 -3.12 -4.22 5.66
CA LEU A 78 -1.78 -3.92 6.21
C LEU A 78 -1.76 -3.97 7.73
N MET A 79 -2.75 -3.35 8.38
CA MET A 79 -2.77 -3.20 9.85
C MET A 79 -3.62 -4.24 10.58
N GLY A 80 -4.52 -4.93 9.87
CA GLY A 80 -5.47 -5.87 10.49
C GLY A 80 -6.54 -5.14 11.32
N LEU A 81 -6.81 -3.88 10.98
CA LEU A 81 -7.86 -3.07 11.57
C LEU A 81 -9.13 -3.26 10.73
N GLY A 82 -10.17 -3.85 11.31
CA GLY A 82 -11.42 -4.17 10.61
C GLY A 82 -12.43 -4.84 11.52
#